data_AF-A0A7J2T720-F1
#
_entry.id   AF-A0A7J2T720-F1
#
_cell.length_a   1.000
_cell.length_b   1.000
_cell.length_c   1.000
_cell.angle_alpha   90.00
_cell.angle_beta   90.00
_cell.angle_gamma   90.00
#
_symmetry.space_group_name_H-M   'P 1'
#
loop_
_entity.id
_entity.type
_entity.pdbx_description
1 polymer ?
#
loop_
_entity_poly.entity_id
_entity_poly.type
_entity_poly.pdbx_seq_one_letter_code
_entity_poly.pdbx_strand_id
1 'polypeptide(L)'
;GRIKIIPLEGISNIKPLKVPEESSATNAAFSFIKCPKQYEPAVYFVFGDTLIAPDSKTALELSSKGYRVVTADGDLYEPGGALESGYYRVPVDFSAIIPSENAIKSLDEAVKALQQHLSRRSNYVQSLEEEVDRIRVEAARLLEVISTIDREIARVKRRIQRIKSNIRGIESHIKRIQGELDAEKSKILNIKAEKNSIQKDLRKLQSDLAVLRRMVDPTNIQEMEVKREKLAEEIITLRQKLGSIQTEISTLQSQFDNILRISYRNARAQLKRIEQQIKTTEAELEKALKEREKLESELAEQEKSLSELSKTVLSAKEESMKFANQIDDIDKELRRLDVEYEEVDRIVNQYQLNIQTSMVQLDQWQTQLRQLGYEEPLQVTAKEVEGAETSLKMLKFEIERIGAVNQLALSHYAEQISRYKELSLRLNELEGEKQAIIKFMEEIESKKLRVFMETFEKINQNLQKYFFKLTGGGKATLSLENPENPFAGGVDMIVQFPMKPAIVV
;
A
#
# COMPACT_ATOMS: atom_id res chain seq x y z
N GLY A 1 4.24 -41.84 13.01
CA GLY A 1 5.64 -42.32 12.90
C GLY A 1 6.29 -42.28 14.27
N ARG A 2 7.17 -43.23 14.58
CA ARG A 2 7.99 -43.21 15.81
C ARG A 2 9.34 -42.57 15.47
N ILE A 3 9.74 -41.52 16.18
CA ILE A 3 11.09 -40.94 16.09
C ILE A 3 11.91 -41.48 17.25
N LYS A 4 13.05 -42.10 16.96
CA LYS A 4 14.02 -42.56 17.98
C LYS A 4 15.21 -41.60 17.96
N ILE A 5 15.34 -40.80 19.01
CA ILE A 5 16.47 -39.87 19.18
C ILE A 5 17.61 -40.62 19.86
N ILE A 6 18.79 -40.57 19.25
CA ILE A 6 19.96 -41.38 19.64
C ILE A 6 21.10 -40.40 20.00
N PRO A 7 21.44 -40.22 21.29
CA PRO A 7 22.52 -39.33 21.69
C PRO A 7 23.89 -39.93 21.35
N LEU A 8 24.67 -39.24 20.51
CA LEU A 8 25.96 -39.72 20.00
C LEU A 8 27.02 -39.89 21.09
N GLU A 9 27.02 -39.02 22.11
CA GLU A 9 28.01 -39.06 23.20
C GLU A 9 27.94 -40.37 24.03
N GLY A 10 26.76 -41.00 24.10
CA GLY A 10 26.53 -42.23 24.88
C GLY A 10 26.87 -43.54 24.15
N ILE A 11 27.29 -43.49 22.88
CA ILE A 11 27.31 -44.66 21.97
C ILE A 11 28.73 -45.02 21.48
N SER A 12 29.73 -44.42 22.12
CA SER A 12 31.13 -44.36 21.69
C SER A 12 31.90 -45.70 21.60
N ASN A 13 31.26 -46.87 21.74
CA ASN A 13 31.95 -48.17 21.73
C ASN A 13 31.18 -49.36 21.13
N ILE A 14 30.17 -49.13 20.29
CA ILE A 14 29.41 -50.23 19.68
C ILE A 14 30.23 -50.86 18.55
N LYS A 15 30.58 -52.14 18.73
CA LYS A 15 31.21 -52.94 17.68
C LYS A 15 30.11 -53.60 16.85
N PRO A 16 30.18 -53.53 15.50
CA PRO A 16 29.24 -54.23 14.66
C PRO A 16 29.39 -55.74 14.83
N LEU A 17 28.30 -56.45 14.59
CA LEU A 17 28.29 -57.90 14.54
C LEU A 17 29.29 -58.41 13.48
N LYS A 18 30.04 -59.47 13.79
CA LYS A 18 30.90 -60.14 12.80
C LYS A 18 30.01 -60.90 11.82
N VAL A 19 30.16 -60.60 10.53
CA VAL A 19 29.47 -61.32 9.46
C VAL A 19 29.95 -62.78 9.46
N PRO A 20 29.05 -63.78 9.44
CA PRO A 20 29.45 -65.18 9.33
C PRO A 20 30.14 -65.45 7.99
N GLU A 21 31.32 -66.06 7.98
CA GLU A 21 32.10 -66.34 6.75
C GLU A 21 31.46 -67.43 5.85
N GLU A 22 30.44 -68.15 6.34
CA GLU A 22 29.87 -69.33 5.67
C GLU A 22 28.78 -69.05 4.63
N SER A 23 28.34 -67.80 4.45
CA SER A 23 27.31 -67.45 3.47
C SER A 23 27.84 -66.38 2.51
N SER A 24 28.28 -66.81 1.33
CA SER A 24 28.91 -66.01 0.28
C SER A 24 28.06 -64.88 -0.32
N ALA A 25 26.89 -64.57 0.25
CA ALA A 25 25.96 -63.59 -0.26
C ALA A 25 25.32 -62.67 0.79
N THR A 26 25.80 -62.66 2.04
CA THR A 26 25.26 -61.77 3.09
C THR A 26 26.26 -60.70 3.53
N ASN A 27 25.78 -59.45 3.58
CA ASN A 27 26.52 -58.29 4.05
C ASN A 27 25.76 -57.67 5.21
N ALA A 28 26.46 -57.04 6.15
CA ALA A 28 25.80 -56.33 7.24
C ALA A 28 25.13 -55.04 6.73
N ALA A 29 23.96 -54.70 7.25
CA ALA A 29 23.17 -53.56 6.75
C ALA A 29 23.96 -52.23 6.81
N PHE A 30 24.80 -52.05 7.83
CA PHE A 30 25.63 -50.86 7.96
C PHE A 30 26.64 -50.67 6.80
N SER A 31 27.08 -51.73 6.11
CA SER A 31 28.10 -51.60 5.05
C SER A 31 27.56 -50.88 3.81
N PHE A 32 26.24 -50.83 3.64
CA PHE A 32 25.59 -50.13 2.54
C PHE A 32 25.33 -48.64 2.85
N ILE A 33 25.56 -48.20 4.10
CA ILE A 33 25.28 -46.84 4.53
C ILE A 33 26.58 -46.01 4.48
N LYS A 34 26.61 -45.01 3.61
CA LYS A 34 27.71 -44.03 3.56
C LYS A 34 27.45 -42.93 4.60
N CYS A 35 28.30 -42.85 5.62
CA CYS A 35 28.24 -41.79 6.62
C CYS A 35 29.64 -41.25 6.98
N PRO A 36 29.74 -39.98 7.43
CA PRO A 36 30.96 -39.45 8.04
C PRO A 36 31.35 -40.24 9.29
N LYS A 37 32.66 -40.44 9.53
CA LYS A 37 33.19 -41.24 10.66
C LYS A 37 32.60 -40.90 12.04
N GLN A 38 32.27 -39.63 12.28
CA GLN A 38 31.68 -39.17 13.54
C GLN A 38 30.29 -39.77 13.84
N TYR A 39 29.60 -40.30 12.83
CA TYR A 39 28.24 -40.87 12.96
C TYR A 39 28.22 -42.40 12.84
N GLU A 40 29.35 -43.05 12.56
CA GLU A 40 29.46 -44.51 12.51
C GLU A 40 28.89 -45.21 13.76
N PRO A 41 29.10 -44.71 15.01
CA PRO A 41 28.54 -45.36 16.20
C PRO A 41 27.01 -45.40 16.20
N ALA A 42 26.35 -44.34 15.70
CA ALA A 42 24.88 -44.33 15.58
C ALA A 42 24.40 -45.28 14.49
N VAL A 43 25.12 -45.39 13.38
CA VAL A 43 24.80 -46.35 12.31
C VAL A 43 24.94 -47.79 12.83
N TYR A 44 25.99 -48.09 13.59
CA TYR A 44 26.15 -49.40 14.24
C TYR A 44 25.10 -49.66 15.31
N PHE A 45 24.65 -48.65 16.06
CA PHE A 45 23.58 -48.83 17.04
C PHE A 45 22.25 -49.24 16.39
N VAL A 46 21.95 -48.70 15.20
CA VAL A 46 20.66 -48.94 14.53
C VAL A 46 20.68 -50.16 13.62
N PHE A 47 21.80 -50.38 12.91
CA PHE A 47 21.91 -51.37 11.84
C PHE A 47 23.03 -52.38 12.07
N GLY A 48 23.77 -52.28 13.17
CA GLY A 48 24.93 -53.14 13.45
C GLY A 48 24.59 -54.57 13.84
N ASP A 49 23.33 -54.83 14.20
CA ASP A 49 22.77 -56.14 14.53
C ASP A 49 22.06 -56.83 13.35
N THR A 50 21.94 -56.13 12.21
CA THR A 50 21.10 -56.53 11.09
C THR A 50 21.94 -56.93 9.87
N LEU A 51 21.67 -58.11 9.33
CA LEU A 51 22.25 -58.64 8.09
C LEU A 51 21.28 -58.44 6.92
N ILE A 52 21.81 -58.34 5.71
CA ILE A 52 21.01 -58.34 4.48
C ILE A 52 21.20 -59.68 3.77
N ALA A 53 20.09 -60.35 3.49
CA ALA A 53 20.06 -61.59 2.73
C ALA A 53 19.44 -61.36 1.33
N PRO A 54 19.96 -62.03 0.30
CA PRO A 54 19.46 -61.88 -1.06
C PRO A 54 18.11 -62.58 -1.28
N ASP A 55 17.78 -63.60 -0.48
CA ASP A 55 16.57 -64.39 -0.64
C ASP A 55 15.97 -64.81 0.72
N SER A 56 14.67 -65.08 0.73
CA SER A 56 13.94 -65.42 1.96
C SER A 56 14.43 -66.72 2.61
N LYS A 57 15.04 -67.65 1.86
CA LYS A 57 15.54 -68.91 2.45
C LYS A 57 16.83 -68.67 3.22
N THR A 58 17.78 -67.93 2.65
CA THR A 58 18.99 -67.52 3.38
C THR A 58 18.65 -66.62 4.58
N ALA A 59 17.63 -65.76 4.46
CA ALA A 59 17.16 -64.95 5.59
C ALA A 59 16.64 -65.81 6.76
N LEU A 60 15.83 -66.82 6.48
CA LEU A 60 15.27 -67.72 7.49
C LEU A 60 16.34 -68.62 8.14
N GLU A 61 17.30 -69.12 7.36
CA GLU A 61 18.42 -69.93 7.88
C GLU A 61 19.30 -69.12 8.85
N LEU A 62 19.62 -67.89 8.50
CA LEU A 62 20.43 -66.99 9.34
C LEU A 62 19.65 -66.50 10.57
N SER A 63 18.34 -66.24 10.42
CA SER A 63 17.45 -65.94 11.54
C SER A 63 17.35 -67.10 12.54
N SER A 64 17.31 -68.34 12.05
CA SER A 64 17.35 -69.55 12.89
C SER A 64 18.68 -69.73 13.64
N LYS A 65 19.78 -69.18 13.09
CA LYS A 65 21.10 -69.11 13.75
C LYS A 65 21.22 -67.94 14.73
N GLY A 66 20.15 -67.16 14.94
CA GLY A 66 20.08 -66.09 15.93
C GLY A 66 20.46 -64.70 15.41
N TYR A 67 20.49 -64.48 14.09
CA TYR A 67 20.77 -63.18 13.50
C TYR A 67 19.49 -62.45 13.08
N ARG A 68 19.48 -61.12 13.15
CA ARG A 68 18.39 -60.31 12.59
C ARG A 68 18.69 -60.07 11.12
N VAL A 69 17.76 -60.39 10.22
CA VAL A 69 18.02 -60.40 8.78
C VAL A 69 16.89 -59.70 8.01
N VAL A 70 17.25 -58.86 7.03
CA VAL A 70 16.30 -58.18 6.14
C VAL A 70 16.55 -58.63 4.70
N THR A 71 15.48 -58.90 3.95
CA THR A 71 15.57 -59.18 2.51
C THR A 71 15.56 -57.90 1.68
N ALA A 72 15.97 -57.98 0.40
CA ALA A 72 15.91 -56.85 -0.52
C ALA A 72 14.49 -56.30 -0.72
N ASP A 73 13.46 -57.13 -0.53
CA ASP A 73 12.05 -56.76 -0.65
C ASP A 73 11.50 -56.07 0.61
N GLY A 74 12.31 -55.95 1.68
CA GLY A 74 11.94 -55.26 2.92
C GLY A 74 11.29 -56.13 3.98
N ASP A 75 11.30 -57.45 3.82
CA ASP A 75 10.84 -58.38 4.86
C ASP A 75 11.90 -58.52 5.95
N LEU A 76 11.48 -58.40 7.22
CA LEU A 76 12.34 -58.47 8.39
C LEU A 76 12.16 -59.82 9.11
N TYR A 77 13.27 -60.52 9.32
CA TYR A 77 13.36 -61.76 10.09
C TYR A 77 14.11 -61.51 11.40
N GLU A 78 13.42 -61.64 12.53
CA GLU A 78 14.02 -61.48 13.86
C GLU A 78 14.76 -62.75 14.32
N PRO A 79 15.74 -62.66 15.23
CA PRO A 79 16.43 -63.83 15.79
C PRO A 79 15.45 -64.86 16.37
N GLY A 80 15.45 -66.08 15.85
CA GLY A 80 14.52 -67.15 16.27
C GLY A 80 13.35 -67.43 15.31
N GLY A 81 13.33 -66.80 14.13
CA GLY A 81 12.47 -67.20 13.01
C GLY A 81 11.15 -66.42 12.86
N ALA A 82 10.93 -65.34 13.61
CA ALA A 82 9.75 -64.49 13.45
C ALA A 82 9.90 -63.58 12.21
N LEU A 83 8.82 -63.43 11.43
CA LEU A 83 8.76 -62.68 10.18
C LEU A 83 7.79 -61.49 10.28
N GLU A 84 8.28 -60.28 9.99
CA GLU A 84 7.47 -59.08 9.79
C GLU A 84 7.53 -58.67 8.30
N SER A 85 6.37 -58.67 7.63
CA SER A 85 6.22 -58.24 6.23
C SER A 85 5.11 -57.18 6.14
N GLY A 86 5.41 -56.02 5.54
CA GLY A 86 4.46 -54.90 5.43
C GLY A 86 4.87 -53.82 4.43
N TYR A 87 3.92 -53.34 3.63
CA TYR A 87 4.13 -52.32 2.60
C TYR A 87 4.29 -50.90 3.19
N TYR A 88 5.39 -50.22 2.85
CA TYR A 88 5.61 -48.80 3.14
C TYR A 88 4.76 -47.91 2.22
N ARG A 89 3.81 -47.13 2.77
CA ARG A 89 3.13 -46.05 2.04
C ARG A 89 3.97 -44.79 2.10
N VAL A 90 4.35 -44.27 0.93
CA VAL A 90 5.04 -42.97 0.79
C VAL A 90 4.15 -41.86 1.39
N PRO A 91 4.68 -41.01 2.30
CA PRO A 91 3.94 -39.84 2.80
C PRO A 91 3.60 -38.88 1.65
N VAL A 92 2.39 -38.30 1.69
CA VAL A 92 2.00 -37.23 0.76
C VAL A 92 2.96 -36.05 0.93
N ASP A 93 3.59 -35.64 -0.16
CA ASP A 93 4.60 -34.59 -0.17
C ASP A 93 3.94 -33.21 -0.20
N PHE A 94 3.83 -32.56 0.97
CA PHE A 94 3.24 -31.23 1.13
C PHE A 94 4.16 -30.08 0.64
N SER A 95 5.36 -30.40 0.16
CA SER A 95 6.36 -29.42 -0.30
C SER A 95 5.96 -28.64 -1.56
N ALA A 96 4.94 -29.10 -2.30
CA ALA A 96 4.41 -28.40 -3.48
C ALA A 96 3.42 -27.27 -3.15
N ILE A 97 2.85 -27.24 -1.94
CA ILE A 97 1.78 -26.30 -1.53
C ILE A 97 2.32 -25.25 -0.56
N ILE A 98 3.34 -25.60 0.23
CA ILE A 98 3.97 -24.66 1.15
C ILE A 98 5.18 -24.06 0.43
N PRO A 99 5.14 -22.77 0.04
CA PRO A 99 6.34 -22.11 -0.47
C PRO A 99 7.46 -22.28 0.57
N SER A 100 8.59 -22.86 0.16
CA SER A 100 9.70 -23.07 1.08
C SER A 100 10.08 -21.73 1.73
N GLU A 101 10.40 -21.72 3.02
CA GLU A 101 10.83 -20.52 3.74
C GLU A 101 11.97 -19.78 2.99
N ASN A 102 12.78 -20.53 2.23
CA ASN A 102 13.82 -20.02 1.35
C ASN A 102 13.28 -19.22 0.15
N ALA A 103 12.16 -19.62 -0.44
CA ALA A 103 11.52 -18.90 -1.57
C ALA A 103 10.98 -17.54 -1.12
N ILE A 104 10.29 -17.50 0.03
CA ILE A 104 9.79 -16.24 0.63
C ILE A 104 10.96 -15.31 0.98
N LYS A 105 12.02 -15.84 1.61
CA LYS A 105 13.23 -15.07 1.91
C LYS A 105 13.88 -14.52 0.64
N SER A 106 14.00 -15.32 -0.41
CA SER A 106 14.59 -14.87 -1.68
C SER A 106 13.76 -13.77 -2.37
N LEU A 107 12.44 -13.82 -2.25
CA LEU A 107 11.55 -12.80 -2.80
C LEU A 107 11.65 -11.50 -2.00
N ASP A 108 11.65 -11.57 -0.66
CA ASP A 108 11.83 -10.41 0.21
C ASP A 108 13.21 -9.75 0.00
N GLU A 109 14.26 -10.54 -0.18
CA GLU A 109 15.58 -10.05 -0.57
C GLU A 109 15.57 -9.36 -1.94
N ALA A 110 14.86 -9.91 -2.94
CA ALA A 110 14.73 -9.32 -4.26
C ALA A 110 13.94 -7.99 -4.22
N VAL A 111 12.84 -7.93 -3.48
CA VAL A 111 12.05 -6.70 -3.28
C VAL A 111 12.88 -5.64 -2.57
N LYS A 112 13.59 -5.99 -1.50
CA LYS A 112 14.51 -5.07 -0.80
C LYS A 112 15.62 -4.56 -1.72
N ALA A 113 16.21 -5.43 -2.54
CA ALA A 113 17.21 -5.03 -3.52
C ALA A 113 16.61 -4.03 -4.53
N LEU A 114 15.42 -4.29 -5.08
CA LEU A 114 14.72 -3.39 -5.98
C LEU A 114 14.40 -2.04 -5.34
N GLN A 115 13.92 -2.02 -4.08
CA GLN A 115 13.67 -0.79 -3.33
C GLN A 115 14.96 0.01 -3.09
N GLN A 116 16.08 -0.66 -2.79
CA GLN A 116 17.39 -0.01 -2.68
C GLN A 116 17.87 0.54 -4.04
N HIS A 117 17.66 -0.19 -5.13
CA HIS A 117 17.97 0.31 -6.47
C HIS A 117 17.12 1.52 -6.83
N LEU A 118 15.82 1.50 -6.50
CA LEU A 118 14.89 2.60 -6.76
C LEU A 118 15.28 3.85 -5.95
N SER A 119 15.56 3.71 -4.66
CA SER A 119 16.02 4.85 -3.83
C SER A 119 17.35 5.42 -4.32
N ARG A 120 18.33 4.59 -4.67
CA ARG A 120 19.59 5.04 -5.29
C ARG A 120 19.35 5.77 -6.60
N ARG A 121 18.48 5.24 -7.47
CA ARG A 121 18.16 5.85 -8.75
C ARG A 121 17.40 7.16 -8.59
N SER A 122 16.49 7.24 -7.62
CA SER A 122 15.76 8.46 -7.28
C SER A 122 16.70 9.55 -6.77
N ASN A 123 17.63 9.22 -5.88
CA ASN A 123 18.65 10.17 -5.41
C ASN A 123 19.57 10.62 -6.54
N TYR A 124 19.93 9.69 -7.45
CA TYR A 124 20.71 10.02 -8.63
C TYR A 124 19.96 10.99 -9.57
N VAL A 125 18.67 10.72 -9.84
CA VAL A 125 17.81 11.64 -10.61
C VAL A 125 17.75 13.02 -9.96
N GLN A 126 17.55 13.10 -8.65
CA GLN A 126 17.54 14.38 -7.93
C GLN A 126 18.88 15.12 -8.08
N SER A 127 20.02 14.43 -7.93
CA SER A 127 21.33 15.06 -8.08
C SER A 127 21.57 15.60 -9.50
N LEU A 128 21.08 14.90 -10.53
CA LEU A 128 21.14 15.33 -11.91
C LEU A 128 20.20 16.53 -12.17
N GLU A 129 19.00 16.53 -11.58
CA GLU A 129 18.07 17.67 -11.66
C GLU A 129 18.69 18.94 -11.04
N GLU A 130 19.34 18.82 -9.88
CA GLU A 130 20.09 19.92 -9.25
C GLU A 130 21.27 20.41 -10.12
N GLU A 131 21.94 19.50 -10.83
CA GLU A 131 23.01 19.86 -11.77
C GLU A 131 22.47 20.54 -13.04
N VAL A 132 21.35 20.08 -13.59
CA VAL A 132 20.63 20.75 -14.68
C VAL A 132 20.27 22.18 -14.28
N ASP A 133 19.71 22.38 -13.08
CA ASP A 133 19.31 23.71 -12.62
C ASP A 133 20.52 24.62 -12.36
N ARG A 134 21.63 24.09 -11.85
CA ARG A 134 22.89 24.84 -11.75
C ARG A 134 23.40 25.30 -13.11
N ILE A 135 23.45 24.42 -14.10
CA ILE A 135 23.90 24.75 -15.46
C ILE A 135 22.94 25.77 -16.10
N ARG A 136 21.62 25.64 -15.89
CA ARG A 136 20.63 26.63 -16.36
C ARG A 136 20.88 28.03 -15.82
N VAL A 137 21.15 28.14 -14.52
CA VAL A 137 21.45 29.43 -13.88
C VAL A 137 22.73 30.03 -14.44
N GLU A 138 23.76 29.21 -14.64
CA GLU A 138 25.04 29.67 -15.19
C GLU A 138 24.91 30.11 -16.65
N ALA A 139 24.20 29.35 -17.48
CA ALA A 139 23.87 29.73 -18.85
C ALA A 139 23.10 31.07 -18.92
N ALA A 140 22.14 31.28 -18.02
CA ALA A 140 21.41 32.55 -17.92
C ALA A 140 22.32 33.73 -17.54
N ARG A 141 23.27 33.51 -16.62
CA ARG A 141 24.28 34.52 -16.26
C ARG A 141 25.19 34.84 -17.45
N LEU A 142 25.70 33.83 -18.15
CA LEU A 142 26.54 34.00 -19.34
C LEU A 142 25.80 34.81 -20.42
N LEU A 143 24.51 34.51 -20.67
CA LEU A 143 23.66 35.27 -21.57
C LEU A 143 23.53 36.75 -21.15
N GLU A 144 23.37 37.02 -19.85
CA GLU A 144 23.32 38.39 -19.33
C GLU A 144 24.65 39.11 -19.57
N VAL A 145 25.79 38.47 -19.26
CA VAL A 145 27.12 39.03 -19.50
C VAL A 145 27.32 39.31 -21.00
N ILE A 146 27.00 38.37 -21.89
CA ILE A 146 27.07 38.57 -23.35
C ILE A 146 26.22 39.79 -23.76
N SER A 147 25.00 39.92 -23.24
CA SER A 147 24.13 41.07 -23.53
C SER A 147 24.75 42.40 -23.07
N THR A 148 25.40 42.43 -21.91
CA THR A 148 26.11 43.63 -21.43
C THR A 148 27.27 43.98 -22.34
N ILE A 149 28.10 43.00 -22.72
CA ILE A 149 29.23 43.19 -23.64
C ILE A 149 28.73 43.68 -25.01
N ASP A 150 27.63 43.14 -25.54
CA ASP A 150 27.05 43.60 -26.81
C ASP A 150 26.60 45.07 -26.76
N ARG A 151 26.00 45.50 -25.64
CA ARG A 151 25.64 46.92 -25.43
C ARG A 151 26.89 47.80 -25.41
N GLU A 152 27.96 47.35 -24.77
CA GLU A 152 29.24 48.06 -24.75
C GLU A 152 29.89 48.13 -26.13
N ILE A 153 29.94 47.00 -26.85
CA ILE A 153 30.40 46.92 -28.25
C ILE A 153 29.63 47.92 -29.12
N ALA A 154 28.30 47.96 -29.01
CA ALA A 154 27.47 48.90 -29.76
C ALA A 154 27.74 50.36 -29.38
N ARG A 155 28.03 50.64 -28.11
CA ARG A 155 28.42 51.97 -27.63
C ARG A 155 29.79 52.38 -28.17
N VAL A 156 30.77 51.50 -28.13
CA VAL A 156 32.14 51.72 -28.64
C VAL A 156 32.12 51.91 -30.15
N LYS A 157 31.40 51.06 -30.90
CA LYS A 157 31.22 51.22 -32.36
C LYS A 157 30.65 52.59 -32.73
N ARG A 158 29.62 53.07 -32.03
CA ARG A 158 29.06 54.41 -32.22
C ARG A 158 30.07 55.52 -31.90
N ARG A 159 30.87 55.37 -30.84
CA ARG A 159 31.96 56.31 -30.53
C ARG A 159 33.00 56.36 -31.64
N ILE A 160 33.46 55.20 -32.13
CA ILE A 160 34.41 55.11 -33.24
C ILE A 160 33.86 55.81 -34.49
N GLN A 161 32.58 55.59 -34.84
CA GLN A 161 31.96 56.27 -35.99
C GLN A 161 31.95 57.80 -35.84
N ARG A 162 31.59 58.31 -34.65
CA ARG A 162 31.63 59.76 -34.36
C ARG A 162 33.04 60.32 -34.49
N ILE A 163 34.03 59.65 -33.91
CA ILE A 163 35.43 60.07 -33.98
C ILE A 163 35.95 60.03 -35.43
N LYS A 164 35.61 59.00 -36.22
CA LYS A 164 35.92 58.94 -37.66
C LYS A 164 35.29 60.09 -38.44
N SER A 165 34.08 60.51 -38.07
CA SER A 165 33.47 61.71 -38.67
C SER A 165 34.20 62.99 -38.31
N ASN A 166 34.64 63.12 -37.05
CA ASN A 166 35.44 64.26 -36.60
C ASN A 166 36.79 64.33 -37.33
N ILE A 167 37.45 63.18 -37.54
CA ILE A 167 38.69 63.10 -38.33
C ILE A 167 38.47 63.63 -39.74
N ARG A 168 37.41 63.19 -40.44
CA ARG A 168 37.10 63.70 -41.79
C ARG A 168 36.90 65.22 -41.82
N GLY A 169 36.28 65.78 -40.78
CA GLY A 169 36.13 67.23 -40.62
C GLY A 169 37.45 67.95 -40.40
N ILE A 170 38.34 67.39 -39.58
CA ILE A 170 39.68 67.95 -39.34
C ILE A 170 40.55 67.83 -40.59
N GLU A 171 40.50 66.71 -41.31
CA GLU A 171 41.21 66.52 -42.58
C GLU A 171 40.78 67.51 -43.65
N SER A 172 39.48 67.80 -43.77
CA SER A 172 38.99 68.82 -44.70
C SER A 172 39.45 70.23 -44.30
N HIS A 173 39.49 70.54 -43.00
CA HIS A 173 40.07 71.78 -42.49
C HIS A 173 41.55 71.89 -42.80
N ILE A 174 42.33 70.81 -42.61
CA ILE A 174 43.75 70.76 -42.96
C ILE A 174 43.94 70.99 -44.46
N LYS A 175 43.15 70.34 -45.32
CA LYS A 175 43.22 70.56 -46.78
C LYS A 175 42.93 72.01 -47.17
N ARG A 176 41.91 72.63 -46.56
CA ARG A 176 41.58 74.04 -46.79
C ARG A 176 42.73 74.96 -46.38
N ILE A 177 43.25 74.81 -45.16
CA ILE A 177 44.38 75.61 -44.65
C ILE A 177 45.62 75.40 -45.54
N GLN A 178 45.85 74.18 -46.02
CA GLN A 178 46.96 73.89 -46.91
C GLN A 178 46.81 74.60 -48.27
N GLY A 179 45.61 74.62 -48.85
CA GLY A 179 45.32 75.39 -50.06
C GLY A 179 45.52 76.89 -49.89
N GLU A 180 45.05 77.45 -48.77
CA GLU A 180 45.30 78.87 -48.42
C GLU A 180 46.80 79.15 -48.27
N LEU A 181 47.53 78.23 -47.62
CA LEU A 181 48.96 78.33 -47.39
C LEU A 181 49.77 78.28 -48.71
N ASP A 182 49.36 77.47 -49.68
CA ASP A 182 50.01 77.40 -50.99
C ASP A 182 49.65 78.57 -51.92
N ALA A 183 48.42 79.08 -51.82
CA ALA A 183 48.02 80.32 -52.50
C ALA A 183 48.84 81.52 -51.99
N GLU A 184 49.02 81.65 -50.68
CA GLU A 184 49.78 82.75 -50.09
C GLU A 184 51.27 82.67 -50.42
N LYS A 185 51.87 81.46 -50.45
CA LYS A 185 53.23 81.27 -50.98
C LYS A 185 53.36 81.75 -52.42
N SER A 186 52.39 81.42 -53.26
CA SER A 186 52.42 81.78 -54.69
C SER A 186 52.35 83.29 -54.87
N LYS A 187 51.50 83.99 -54.09
CA LYS A 187 51.47 85.46 -54.06
C LYS A 187 52.82 86.04 -53.63
N ILE A 188 53.41 85.53 -52.56
CA ILE A 188 54.74 85.97 -52.08
C ILE A 188 55.80 85.78 -53.18
N LEU A 189 55.76 84.68 -53.94
CA LEU A 189 56.70 84.44 -55.05
C LEU A 189 56.50 85.44 -56.20
N ASN A 190 55.27 85.71 -56.61
CA ASN A 190 54.95 86.66 -57.67
C ASN A 190 55.39 88.09 -57.30
N ILE A 191 55.04 88.53 -56.10
CA ILE A 191 55.41 89.86 -55.60
C ILE A 191 56.94 89.99 -55.46
N LYS A 192 57.65 88.92 -55.07
CA LYS A 192 59.12 88.88 -55.08
C LYS A 192 59.70 89.00 -56.50
N ALA A 193 59.07 88.39 -57.50
CA ALA A 193 59.50 88.53 -58.89
C ALA A 193 59.31 89.97 -59.40
N GLU A 194 58.17 90.60 -59.10
CA GLU A 194 57.91 92.02 -59.39
C GLU A 194 58.91 92.94 -58.68
N LYS A 195 59.22 92.68 -57.40
CA LYS A 195 60.29 93.40 -56.70
C LYS A 195 61.62 93.31 -57.46
N ASN A 196 61.98 92.11 -57.94
CA ASN A 196 63.24 91.90 -58.65
C ASN A 196 63.26 92.60 -60.03
N SER A 197 62.14 92.67 -60.76
CA SER A 197 62.06 93.41 -62.02
C SER A 197 62.18 94.91 -61.79
N ILE A 198 61.43 95.47 -60.83
CA ILE A 198 61.52 96.89 -60.45
C ILE A 198 62.94 97.24 -60.01
N GLN A 199 63.62 96.37 -59.26
CA GLN A 199 65.02 96.57 -58.89
C GLN A 199 65.98 96.59 -60.09
N LYS A 200 65.75 95.74 -61.11
CA LYS A 200 66.56 95.75 -62.34
C LYS A 200 66.33 97.03 -63.14
N ASP A 201 65.08 97.45 -63.28
CA ASP A 201 64.72 98.66 -64.01
C ASP A 201 65.27 99.91 -63.31
N LEU A 202 65.19 99.96 -61.98
CA LEU A 202 65.79 101.02 -61.18
C LEU A 202 67.31 101.09 -61.39
N ARG A 203 68.01 99.95 -61.47
CA ARG A 203 69.46 99.92 -61.77
C ARG A 203 69.78 100.43 -63.17
N LYS A 204 68.98 100.07 -64.17
CA LYS A 204 69.13 100.58 -65.55
C LYS A 204 68.90 102.08 -65.63
N LEU A 205 67.79 102.58 -65.06
CA LEU A 205 67.52 104.02 -65.00
C LEU A 205 68.63 104.79 -64.26
N GLN A 206 69.19 104.21 -63.19
CA GLN A 206 70.32 104.79 -62.48
C GLN A 206 71.60 104.84 -63.33
N SER A 207 71.89 103.79 -64.12
CA SER A 207 73.03 103.82 -65.05
C SER A 207 72.80 104.82 -66.18
N ASP A 208 71.59 104.89 -66.73
CA ASP A 208 71.24 105.81 -67.81
C ASP A 208 71.34 107.27 -67.34
N LEU A 209 70.83 107.56 -66.14
CA LEU A 209 70.96 108.86 -65.49
C LEU A 209 72.44 109.20 -65.21
N ALA A 210 73.28 108.22 -64.87
CA ALA A 210 74.72 108.43 -64.68
C ALA A 210 75.47 108.70 -65.99
N VAL A 211 75.09 108.05 -67.10
CA VAL A 211 75.63 108.32 -68.44
C VAL A 211 75.20 109.72 -68.89
N LEU A 212 73.93 110.07 -68.71
CA LEU A 212 73.40 111.40 -69.03
C LEU A 212 74.08 112.51 -68.20
N ARG A 213 74.50 112.21 -66.96
CA ARG A 213 75.33 113.12 -66.13
C ARG A 213 76.75 113.32 -66.68
N ARG A 214 77.29 112.36 -67.43
CA ARG A 214 78.67 112.40 -67.99
C ARG A 214 78.73 112.99 -69.40
N MET A 215 77.70 112.75 -70.22
CA MET A 215 77.56 113.38 -71.55
C MET A 215 77.06 114.82 -71.38
N VAL A 216 77.99 115.77 -71.27
CA VAL A 216 77.70 117.21 -71.21
C VAL A 216 78.38 117.89 -72.39
N ASP A 217 77.72 117.86 -73.55
CA ASP A 217 78.05 118.71 -74.69
C ASP A 217 77.16 119.98 -74.66
N PRO A 218 77.70 121.18 -74.92
CA PRO A 218 77.01 122.44 -74.66
C PRO A 218 75.82 122.76 -75.60
N THR A 219 75.61 122.01 -76.67
CA THR A 219 74.59 122.33 -77.70
C THR A 219 73.20 121.73 -77.45
N ASN A 220 73.05 120.72 -76.58
CA ASN A 220 71.78 119.99 -76.35
C ASN A 220 71.29 119.97 -74.89
N ILE A 221 71.68 120.96 -74.07
CA ILE A 221 71.48 120.97 -72.61
C ILE A 221 70.00 120.84 -72.20
N GLN A 222 69.10 121.61 -72.79
CA GLN A 222 67.73 121.74 -72.30
C GLN A 222 66.89 120.47 -72.49
N GLU A 223 67.06 119.76 -73.60
CA GLU A 223 66.39 118.47 -73.83
C GLU A 223 66.92 117.37 -72.90
N MET A 224 68.22 117.40 -72.58
CA MET A 224 68.84 116.44 -71.68
C MET A 224 68.43 116.67 -70.22
N GLU A 225 68.22 117.93 -69.80
CA GLU A 225 67.71 118.25 -68.47
C GLU A 225 66.26 117.80 -68.26
N VAL A 226 65.38 118.00 -69.26
CA VAL A 226 63.99 117.51 -69.19
C VAL A 226 63.96 115.97 -69.13
N LYS A 227 64.83 115.28 -69.89
CA LYS A 227 64.97 113.82 -69.78
C LYS A 227 65.50 113.39 -68.41
N ARG A 228 66.46 114.14 -67.84
CA ARG A 228 67.01 113.89 -66.49
C ARG A 228 65.95 113.99 -65.41
N GLU A 229 65.11 115.03 -65.44
CA GLU A 229 64.04 115.22 -64.46
C GLU A 229 62.99 114.11 -64.54
N LYS A 230 62.56 113.75 -65.76
CA LYS A 230 61.64 112.61 -65.98
C LYS A 230 62.20 111.30 -65.43
N LEU A 231 63.46 110.98 -65.72
CA LEU A 231 64.12 109.78 -65.16
C LEU A 231 64.24 109.84 -63.63
N ALA A 232 64.46 111.02 -63.05
CA ALA A 232 64.52 111.18 -61.60
C ALA A 232 63.14 110.96 -60.94
N GLU A 233 62.07 111.48 -61.52
CA GLU A 233 60.69 111.23 -61.08
C GLU A 233 60.32 109.74 -61.20
N GLU A 234 60.67 109.09 -62.32
CA GLU A 234 60.49 107.65 -62.52
C GLU A 234 61.24 106.83 -61.46
N ILE A 235 62.47 107.20 -61.09
CA ILE A 235 63.21 106.55 -60.00
C ILE A 235 62.51 106.72 -58.65
N ILE A 236 61.99 107.92 -58.34
CA ILE A 236 61.29 108.18 -57.07
C ILE A 236 60.02 107.34 -56.98
N THR A 237 59.21 107.31 -58.05
CA THR A 237 57.98 106.50 -58.08
C THR A 237 58.27 105.00 -57.99
N LEU A 238 59.29 104.49 -58.70
CA LEU A 238 59.71 103.10 -58.58
C LEU A 238 60.25 102.76 -57.19
N ARG A 239 60.94 103.68 -56.50
CA ARG A 239 61.37 103.50 -55.10
C ARG A 239 60.18 103.43 -54.14
N GLN A 240 59.18 104.29 -54.32
CA GLN A 240 57.95 104.25 -53.51
C GLN A 240 57.21 102.93 -53.70
N LYS A 241 57.04 102.48 -54.96
CA LYS A 241 56.45 101.17 -55.29
C LYS A 241 57.24 100.01 -54.69
N LEU A 242 58.57 100.06 -54.72
CA LEU A 242 59.42 99.04 -54.10
C LEU A 242 59.23 99.01 -52.58
N GLY A 243 59.10 100.17 -51.95
CA GLY A 243 58.82 100.31 -50.52
C GLY A 243 57.48 99.68 -50.14
N SER A 244 56.40 100.00 -50.86
CA SER A 244 55.07 99.42 -50.59
C SER A 244 55.07 97.91 -50.79
N ILE A 245 55.63 97.42 -51.91
CA ILE A 245 55.78 95.99 -52.19
C ILE A 245 56.58 95.28 -51.10
N GLN A 246 57.63 95.92 -50.56
CA GLN A 246 58.42 95.33 -49.49
C GLN A 246 57.64 95.23 -48.17
N THR A 247 56.81 96.22 -47.84
CA THR A 247 55.90 96.13 -46.68
C THR A 247 54.86 95.04 -46.87
N GLU A 248 54.27 94.91 -48.05
CA GLU A 248 53.30 93.85 -48.38
C GLU A 248 53.91 92.46 -48.27
N ILE A 249 55.14 92.25 -48.76
CA ILE A 249 55.85 90.97 -48.58
C ILE A 249 56.00 90.67 -47.08
N SER A 250 56.38 91.65 -46.26
CA SER A 250 56.63 91.42 -44.83
C SER A 250 55.34 91.08 -44.06
N THR A 251 54.22 91.71 -44.39
CA THR A 251 52.92 91.43 -43.76
C THR A 251 52.40 90.05 -44.17
N LEU A 252 52.48 89.71 -45.46
CA LEU A 252 52.11 88.40 -45.99
C LEU A 252 52.97 87.28 -45.39
N GLN A 253 54.29 87.50 -45.26
CA GLN A 253 55.19 86.56 -44.59
C GLN A 253 54.84 86.36 -43.12
N SER A 254 54.52 87.42 -42.39
CA SER A 254 54.10 87.32 -40.98
C SER A 254 52.78 86.54 -40.84
N GLN A 255 51.79 86.80 -41.69
CA GLN A 255 50.53 86.06 -41.69
C GLN A 255 50.74 84.57 -42.01
N PHE A 256 51.61 84.28 -42.99
CA PHE A 256 51.99 82.92 -43.35
C PHE A 256 52.65 82.17 -42.17
N ASP A 257 53.70 82.74 -41.59
CA ASP A 257 54.51 82.04 -40.57
C ASP A 257 53.81 81.96 -39.21
N ASN A 258 53.13 83.03 -38.77
CA ASN A 258 52.56 83.11 -37.43
C ASN A 258 51.13 82.59 -37.33
N ILE A 259 50.33 82.66 -38.40
CA ILE A 259 48.92 82.26 -38.34
C ILE A 259 48.72 80.92 -39.05
N LEU A 260 48.92 80.87 -40.37
CA LEU A 260 48.57 79.69 -41.16
C LEU A 260 49.48 78.49 -40.87
N ARG A 261 50.79 78.72 -40.73
CA ARG A 261 51.74 77.63 -40.48
C ARG A 261 51.57 77.02 -39.08
N ILE A 262 51.27 77.86 -38.08
CA ILE A 262 51.00 77.41 -36.71
C ILE A 262 49.66 76.67 -36.63
N SER A 263 48.61 77.22 -37.25
CA SER A 263 47.29 76.58 -37.27
C SER A 263 47.33 75.21 -37.95
N TYR A 264 48.05 75.08 -39.08
CA TYR A 264 48.29 73.79 -39.75
C TYR A 264 49.00 72.79 -38.83
N ARG A 265 50.08 73.20 -38.15
CA ARG A 265 50.81 72.33 -37.21
C ARG A 265 49.90 71.84 -36.07
N ASN A 266 49.11 72.73 -35.49
CA ASN A 266 48.20 72.40 -34.40
C ASN A 266 47.10 71.42 -34.85
N ALA A 267 46.46 71.68 -35.99
CA ALA A 267 45.45 70.78 -36.55
C ALA A 267 46.03 69.39 -36.85
N ARG A 268 47.25 69.32 -37.40
CA ARG A 268 47.94 68.06 -37.67
C ARG A 268 48.32 67.30 -36.39
N ALA A 269 48.72 68.00 -35.33
CA ALA A 269 49.00 67.38 -34.04
C ALA A 269 47.73 66.83 -33.37
N GLN A 270 46.61 67.54 -33.47
CA GLN A 270 45.31 67.08 -33.00
C GLN A 270 44.84 65.83 -33.76
N LEU A 271 44.97 65.82 -35.09
CA LEU A 271 44.65 64.66 -35.92
C LEU A 271 45.41 63.41 -35.43
N LYS A 272 46.72 63.51 -35.25
CA LYS A 272 47.56 62.39 -34.79
C LYS A 272 47.14 61.85 -33.41
N ARG A 273 46.75 62.73 -32.48
CA ARG A 273 46.24 62.31 -31.16
C ARG A 273 44.94 61.54 -31.29
N ILE A 274 44.01 62.01 -32.12
CA ILE A 274 42.71 61.39 -32.33
C ILE A 274 42.86 60.04 -33.06
N GLU A 275 43.74 59.94 -34.05
CA GLU A 275 44.07 58.67 -34.72
C GLU A 275 44.60 57.63 -33.72
N GLN A 276 45.45 58.04 -32.78
CA GLN A 276 45.97 57.15 -31.75
C GLN A 276 44.88 56.70 -30.77
N GLN A 277 43.95 57.58 -30.41
CA GLN A 277 42.77 57.22 -29.63
C GLN A 277 41.88 56.21 -30.37
N ILE A 278 41.69 56.35 -31.69
CA ILE A 278 40.94 55.36 -32.48
C ILE A 278 41.61 53.99 -32.36
N LYS A 279 42.92 53.91 -32.58
CA LYS A 279 43.67 52.64 -32.50
C LYS A 279 43.51 51.96 -31.15
N THR A 280 43.54 52.70 -30.05
CA THR A 280 43.34 52.13 -28.71
C THR A 280 41.90 51.62 -28.53
N THR A 281 40.89 52.39 -28.92
CA THR A 281 39.49 51.92 -28.85
C THR A 281 39.18 50.77 -29.80
N GLU A 282 39.81 50.70 -30.97
CA GLU A 282 39.66 49.58 -31.90
C GLU A 282 40.28 48.30 -31.31
N ALA A 283 41.43 48.41 -30.61
CA ALA A 283 42.02 47.27 -29.91
C ALA A 283 41.17 46.79 -28.72
N GLU A 284 40.58 47.71 -27.95
CA GLU A 284 39.61 47.37 -26.89
C GLU A 284 38.38 46.66 -27.46
N LEU A 285 37.86 47.14 -28.59
CA LEU A 285 36.75 46.50 -29.30
C LEU A 285 37.10 45.08 -29.74
N GLU A 286 38.30 44.85 -30.27
CA GLU A 286 38.75 43.53 -30.68
C GLU A 286 38.88 42.57 -29.50
N LYS A 287 39.35 43.04 -28.34
CA LYS A 287 39.39 42.25 -27.11
C LYS A 287 37.99 41.85 -26.64
N ALA A 288 37.06 42.82 -26.58
CA ALA A 288 35.68 42.56 -26.19
C ALA A 288 34.98 41.57 -27.14
N LEU A 289 35.26 41.64 -28.45
CA LEU A 289 34.75 40.67 -29.42
C LEU A 289 35.28 39.25 -29.16
N LYS A 290 36.58 39.10 -28.90
CA LYS A 290 37.18 37.80 -28.57
C LYS A 290 36.65 37.23 -27.25
N GLU A 291 36.44 38.08 -26.24
CA GLU A 291 35.81 37.67 -24.98
C GLU A 291 34.37 37.21 -25.20
N ARG A 292 33.60 37.93 -26.03
CA ARG A 292 32.25 37.54 -26.40
C ARG A 292 32.22 36.19 -27.13
N GLU A 293 33.09 35.98 -28.12
CA GLU A 293 33.18 34.69 -28.85
C GLU A 293 33.51 33.52 -27.92
N LYS A 294 34.39 33.74 -26.92
CA LYS A 294 34.68 32.72 -25.90
C LYS A 294 33.44 32.39 -25.06
N LEU A 295 32.74 33.42 -24.56
CA LEU A 295 31.52 33.24 -23.78
C LEU A 295 30.40 32.57 -24.60
N GLU A 296 30.28 32.90 -25.89
CA GLU A 296 29.34 32.24 -26.82
C GLU A 296 29.68 30.75 -26.98
N SER A 297 30.97 30.39 -27.07
CA SER A 297 31.40 28.99 -27.13
C SER A 297 31.14 28.25 -25.82
N GLU A 298 31.44 28.87 -24.67
CA GLU A 298 31.17 28.30 -23.34
C GLU A 298 29.67 28.08 -23.13
N LEU A 299 28.83 29.05 -23.54
CA LEU A 299 27.38 28.92 -23.50
C LEU A 299 26.89 27.76 -24.36
N ALA A 300 27.38 27.63 -25.60
CA ALA A 300 26.99 26.54 -26.49
C ALA A 300 27.37 25.15 -25.93
N GLU A 301 28.54 25.05 -25.27
CA GLU A 301 28.97 23.84 -24.58
C GLU A 301 28.06 23.52 -23.38
N GLN A 302 27.70 24.54 -22.59
CA GLN A 302 26.75 24.37 -21.49
C GLN A 302 25.36 23.96 -21.96
N GLU A 303 24.82 24.57 -23.02
CA GLU A 303 23.53 24.18 -23.61
C GLU A 303 23.54 22.74 -24.11
N LYS A 304 24.64 22.31 -24.73
CA LYS A 304 24.81 20.92 -25.15
C LYS A 304 24.84 19.96 -23.96
N SER A 305 25.63 20.28 -22.94
CA SER A 305 25.71 19.50 -21.70
C SER A 305 24.33 19.39 -21.01
N LEU A 306 23.56 20.48 -20.98
CA LEU A 306 22.22 20.54 -20.43
C LEU A 306 21.25 19.65 -21.22
N SER A 307 21.34 19.66 -22.55
CA SER A 307 20.54 18.78 -23.41
C SER A 307 20.85 17.29 -23.17
N GLU A 308 22.13 16.94 -23.07
CA GLU A 308 22.57 15.57 -22.77
C GLU A 308 22.13 15.14 -21.37
N LEU A 309 22.36 15.99 -20.36
CA LEU A 309 21.97 15.73 -18.97
C LEU A 309 20.46 15.57 -18.85
N SER A 310 19.66 16.45 -19.49
CA SER A 310 18.21 16.34 -19.51
C SER A 310 17.72 15.03 -20.12
N LYS A 311 18.40 14.50 -21.16
CA LYS A 311 18.08 13.17 -21.72
C LYS A 311 18.39 12.06 -20.73
N THR A 312 19.53 12.15 -20.01
CA THR A 312 19.89 11.16 -18.99
C THR A 312 18.94 11.17 -17.79
N VAL A 313 18.44 12.35 -17.39
CA VAL A 313 17.42 12.48 -16.36
C VAL A 313 16.12 11.81 -16.79
N LEU A 314 15.68 12.06 -18.03
CA LEU A 314 14.47 11.43 -18.58
C LEU A 314 14.59 9.91 -18.61
N SER A 315 15.69 9.36 -19.12
CA SER A 315 15.89 7.91 -19.17
C SER A 315 15.99 7.29 -17.77
N ALA A 316 16.68 7.96 -16.83
CA ALA A 316 16.77 7.50 -15.45
C ALA A 316 15.40 7.51 -14.74
N LYS A 317 14.56 8.52 -15.04
CA LYS A 317 13.19 8.61 -14.53
C LYS A 317 12.28 7.52 -15.11
N GLU A 318 12.38 7.24 -16.39
CA GLU A 318 11.66 6.13 -17.03
C GLU A 318 12.04 4.78 -16.43
N GLU A 319 13.33 4.52 -16.23
CA GLU A 319 13.79 3.28 -15.57
C GLU A 319 13.32 3.20 -14.11
N SER A 320 13.37 4.31 -13.37
CA SER A 320 12.82 4.36 -12.00
C SER A 320 11.32 4.03 -11.98
N MET A 321 10.56 4.50 -12.97
CA MET A 321 9.13 4.23 -13.08
C MET A 321 8.85 2.77 -13.41
N LYS A 322 9.69 2.12 -14.24
CA LYS A 322 9.59 0.67 -14.50
C LYS A 322 9.80 -0.14 -13.22
N PHE A 323 10.81 0.19 -12.43
CA PHE A 323 11.04 -0.49 -11.15
C PHE A 323 9.91 -0.24 -10.15
N ALA A 324 9.35 0.98 -10.11
CA ALA A 324 8.21 1.30 -9.26
C ALA A 324 6.98 0.43 -9.62
N ASN A 325 6.68 0.31 -10.91
CA ASN A 325 5.57 -0.52 -11.38
C ASN A 325 5.81 -2.01 -11.08
N GLN A 326 7.05 -2.51 -11.27
CA GLN A 326 7.39 -3.89 -10.91
C GLN A 326 7.19 -4.18 -9.42
N ILE A 327 7.57 -3.24 -8.55
CA ILE A 327 7.35 -3.37 -7.11
C ILE A 327 5.84 -3.39 -6.79
N ASP A 328 5.06 -2.48 -7.40
CA ASP A 328 3.60 -2.41 -7.18
C ASP A 328 2.88 -3.68 -7.67
N ASP A 329 3.34 -4.28 -8.77
CA ASP A 329 2.80 -5.54 -9.27
C ASP A 329 3.16 -6.72 -8.35
N ILE A 330 4.42 -6.80 -7.87
CA ILE A 330 4.84 -7.82 -6.89
C ILE A 330 4.05 -7.66 -5.58
N ASP A 331 3.84 -6.44 -5.10
CA ASP A 331 3.05 -6.17 -3.89
C ASP A 331 1.59 -6.61 -4.04
N LYS A 332 0.99 -6.45 -5.23
CA LYS A 332 -0.36 -6.96 -5.51
C LYS A 332 -0.40 -8.47 -5.52
N GLU A 333 0.60 -9.13 -6.11
CA GLU A 333 0.69 -10.60 -6.09
C GLU A 333 0.89 -11.13 -4.67
N LEU A 334 1.76 -10.51 -3.88
CA LEU A 334 1.96 -10.83 -2.46
C LEU A 334 0.66 -10.74 -1.66
N ARG A 335 -0.11 -9.65 -1.80
CA ARG A 335 -1.39 -9.50 -1.10
C ARG A 335 -2.41 -10.58 -1.48
N ARG A 336 -2.40 -11.05 -2.74
CA ARG A 336 -3.28 -12.16 -3.16
C ARG A 336 -2.85 -13.47 -2.52
N LEU A 337 -1.55 -13.76 -2.57
CA LEU A 337 -0.93 -14.93 -1.94
C LEU A 337 -1.17 -14.95 -0.43
N ASP A 338 -1.09 -13.81 0.26
CA ASP A 338 -1.35 -13.71 1.70
C ASP A 338 -2.80 -14.10 2.03
N VAL A 339 -3.77 -13.65 1.23
CA VAL A 339 -5.18 -14.03 1.41
C VAL A 339 -5.39 -15.53 1.18
N GLU A 340 -4.80 -16.09 0.12
CA GLU A 340 -4.86 -17.53 -0.16
C GLU A 340 -4.20 -18.34 0.97
N TYR A 341 -3.07 -17.86 1.50
CA TYR A 341 -2.38 -18.48 2.61
C TYR A 341 -3.21 -18.46 3.90
N GLU A 342 -3.82 -17.33 4.25
CA GLU A 342 -4.72 -17.22 5.42
C GLU A 342 -5.92 -18.18 5.32
N GLU A 343 -6.49 -18.35 4.12
CA GLU A 343 -7.57 -19.31 3.89
C GLU A 343 -7.10 -20.77 4.11
N VAL A 344 -5.95 -21.13 3.55
CA VAL A 344 -5.36 -22.46 3.72
C VAL A 344 -5.00 -22.72 5.18
N ASP A 345 -4.38 -21.76 5.87
CA ASP A 345 -4.02 -21.89 7.28
C ASP A 345 -5.25 -22.05 8.16
N ARG A 346 -6.33 -21.32 7.89
CA ARG A 346 -7.62 -21.49 8.56
C ARG A 346 -8.17 -22.91 8.38
N ILE A 347 -8.11 -23.45 7.17
CA ILE A 347 -8.55 -24.82 6.87
C ILE A 347 -7.70 -25.84 7.63
N VAL A 348 -6.37 -25.68 7.62
CA VAL A 348 -5.43 -26.56 8.35
C VAL A 348 -5.73 -26.55 9.84
N ASN A 349 -5.89 -25.37 10.44
CA ASN A 349 -6.24 -25.20 11.85
C ASN A 349 -7.58 -25.87 12.19
N GLN A 350 -8.58 -25.75 11.30
CA GLN A 350 -9.87 -26.42 11.47
C GLN A 350 -9.74 -27.94 11.46
N TYR A 351 -8.96 -28.50 10.53
CA TYR A 351 -8.71 -29.95 10.50
C TYR A 351 -7.91 -30.43 11.72
N GLN A 352 -6.93 -29.66 12.19
CA GLN A 352 -6.19 -29.98 13.42
C GLN A 352 -7.12 -30.04 14.64
N LEU A 353 -8.03 -29.07 14.79
CA LEU A 353 -9.06 -29.07 15.83
C LEU A 353 -9.99 -30.28 15.72
N ASN A 354 -10.41 -30.64 14.51
CA ASN A 354 -11.26 -31.82 14.28
C ASN A 354 -10.53 -33.12 14.68
N ILE A 355 -9.25 -33.25 14.34
CA ILE A 355 -8.42 -34.40 14.73
C ILE A 355 -8.29 -34.47 16.25
N GLN A 356 -7.97 -33.36 16.92
CA GLN A 356 -7.89 -33.32 18.38
C GLN A 356 -9.22 -33.70 19.04
N THR A 357 -10.34 -33.17 18.53
CA THR A 357 -11.68 -33.48 19.01
C THR A 357 -11.98 -34.98 18.85
N SER A 358 -11.65 -35.55 17.69
CA SER A 358 -11.82 -36.98 17.41
C SER A 358 -10.95 -37.85 18.31
N MET A 359 -9.71 -37.42 18.61
CA MET A 359 -8.82 -38.12 19.54
C MET A 359 -9.38 -38.12 20.97
N VAL A 360 -9.91 -36.97 21.44
CA VAL A 360 -10.56 -36.89 22.76
C VAL A 360 -11.80 -37.77 22.81
N GLN A 361 -12.63 -37.78 21.76
CA GLN A 361 -13.78 -38.68 21.69
C GLN A 361 -13.37 -40.15 21.71
N LEU A 362 -12.31 -40.51 20.98
CA LEU A 362 -11.78 -41.87 20.96
C LEU A 362 -11.26 -42.28 22.35
N ASP A 363 -10.57 -41.40 23.06
CA ASP A 363 -10.13 -41.63 24.44
C ASP A 363 -11.31 -41.79 25.41
N GLN A 364 -12.35 -40.96 25.26
CA GLN A 364 -13.59 -41.11 26.02
C GLN A 364 -14.26 -42.47 25.77
N TRP A 365 -14.38 -42.88 24.50
CA TRP A 365 -14.97 -44.17 24.14
C TRP A 365 -14.11 -45.34 24.64
N GLN A 366 -12.78 -45.25 24.56
CA GLN A 366 -11.88 -46.24 25.14
C GLN A 366 -12.03 -46.34 26.66
N THR A 367 -12.20 -45.21 27.34
CA THR A 367 -12.43 -45.17 28.79
C THR A 367 -13.78 -45.82 29.16
N GLN A 368 -14.85 -45.52 28.42
CA GLN A 368 -16.16 -46.17 28.59
C GLN A 368 -16.08 -47.68 28.34
N LEU A 369 -15.36 -48.09 27.30
CA LEU A 369 -15.13 -49.49 26.99
C LEU A 369 -14.42 -50.23 28.14
N ARG A 370 -13.40 -49.60 28.75
CA ARG A 370 -12.71 -50.11 29.94
C ARG A 370 -13.63 -50.21 31.17
N GLN A 371 -14.51 -49.23 31.39
CA GLN A 371 -15.51 -49.30 32.48
C GLN A 371 -16.47 -50.47 32.32
N LEU A 372 -16.77 -50.85 31.08
CA LEU A 372 -17.57 -52.04 30.74
C LEU A 372 -16.78 -53.35 30.82
N GLY A 373 -15.48 -53.30 31.14
CA GLY A 373 -14.64 -54.49 31.38
C GLY A 373 -13.86 -55.00 30.17
N TYR A 374 -13.76 -54.22 29.08
CA TYR A 374 -12.99 -54.59 27.89
C TYR A 374 -11.72 -53.73 27.76
N GLU A 375 -10.55 -54.37 27.65
CA GLU A 375 -9.26 -53.65 27.53
C GLU A 375 -8.90 -53.28 26.08
N GLU A 376 -9.40 -54.04 25.10
CA GLU A 376 -9.17 -53.83 23.68
C GLU A 376 -10.48 -53.61 22.92
N PRO A 377 -10.45 -52.85 21.80
CA PRO A 377 -11.61 -52.73 20.91
C PRO A 377 -12.06 -54.11 20.44
N LEU A 378 -13.36 -54.38 20.53
CA LEU A 378 -13.97 -55.60 20.00
C LEU A 378 -13.69 -55.71 18.49
N GLN A 379 -13.20 -56.87 18.04
CA GLN A 379 -13.17 -57.16 16.61
C GLN A 379 -14.58 -57.49 16.16
N VAL A 380 -15.23 -56.54 15.49
CA VAL A 380 -16.59 -56.66 14.98
C VAL A 380 -16.58 -56.49 13.46
N THR A 381 -17.41 -57.28 12.77
CA THR A 381 -17.65 -57.10 11.34
C THR A 381 -18.65 -55.97 11.11
N ALA A 382 -18.57 -55.30 9.95
CA ALA A 382 -19.48 -54.19 9.61
C ALA A 382 -20.97 -54.59 9.70
N LYS A 383 -21.29 -55.86 9.43
CA LYS A 383 -22.65 -56.41 9.47
C LYS A 383 -23.19 -56.55 10.90
N GLU A 384 -22.33 -56.83 11.87
CA GLU A 384 -22.70 -56.91 13.29
C GLU A 384 -22.97 -55.53 13.89
N VAL A 385 -22.19 -54.52 13.47
CA VAL A 385 -22.42 -53.12 13.86
C VAL A 385 -23.77 -52.62 13.32
N GLU A 386 -24.09 -52.91 12.06
CA GLU A 386 -25.38 -52.55 11.46
C GLU A 386 -26.56 -53.24 12.16
N GLY A 387 -26.40 -54.51 12.56
CA GLY A 387 -27.37 -55.24 13.38
C GLY A 387 -27.57 -54.65 14.77
N ALA A 388 -26.50 -54.17 15.40
CA ALA A 388 -26.57 -53.49 16.70
C ALA A 388 -27.23 -52.11 16.58
N GLU A 389 -26.92 -51.32 15.54
CA GLU A 389 -27.56 -50.01 15.31
C GLU A 389 -29.06 -50.13 15.05
N THR A 390 -29.47 -51.11 14.25
CA THR A 390 -30.89 -51.37 13.98
C THR A 390 -31.62 -51.78 15.25
N SER A 391 -31.02 -52.66 16.06
CA SER A 391 -31.56 -53.05 17.38
C SER A 391 -31.66 -51.85 18.33
N LEU A 392 -30.64 -50.99 18.37
CA LEU A 392 -30.59 -49.80 19.21
C LEU A 392 -31.62 -48.76 18.78
N LYS A 393 -31.85 -48.58 17.47
CA LYS A 393 -32.94 -47.75 16.94
C LYS A 393 -34.31 -48.29 17.35
N MET A 394 -34.53 -49.60 17.24
CA MET A 394 -35.78 -50.25 17.67
C MET A 394 -36.03 -50.06 19.17
N LEU A 395 -35.03 -50.31 20.01
CA LEU A 395 -35.13 -50.12 21.46
C LEU A 395 -35.37 -48.65 21.85
N LYS A 396 -34.70 -47.70 21.19
CA LYS A 396 -34.96 -46.27 21.41
C LYS A 396 -36.38 -45.88 21.03
N PHE A 397 -36.88 -46.39 19.90
CA PHE A 397 -38.26 -46.18 19.48
C PHE A 397 -39.26 -46.80 20.46
N GLU A 398 -38.98 -47.99 20.98
CA GLU A 398 -39.79 -48.61 22.04
C GLU A 398 -39.81 -47.77 23.32
N ILE A 399 -38.66 -47.24 23.75
CA ILE A 399 -38.55 -46.33 24.91
C ILE A 399 -39.35 -45.05 24.68
N GLU A 400 -39.22 -44.41 23.51
CA GLU A 400 -40.01 -43.22 23.16
C GLU A 400 -41.51 -43.52 23.14
N ARG A 401 -41.92 -44.71 22.66
CA ARG A 401 -43.32 -45.15 22.63
C ARG A 401 -43.88 -45.45 24.02
N ILE A 402 -43.07 -46.01 24.92
CA ILE A 402 -43.42 -46.19 26.34
C ILE A 402 -43.56 -44.81 27.03
N GLY A 403 -42.83 -43.81 26.54
CA GLY A 403 -42.86 -42.46 27.08
C GLY A 403 -42.09 -42.36 28.40
N ALA A 404 -42.28 -41.25 29.11
CA ALA A 404 -41.63 -41.04 30.40
C ALA A 404 -42.10 -42.10 31.42
N VAL A 405 -41.19 -42.99 31.81
CA VAL A 405 -41.45 -44.00 32.84
C VAL A 405 -41.73 -43.25 34.16
N ASN A 406 -42.97 -43.35 34.64
CA ASN A 406 -43.36 -42.72 35.89
C ASN A 406 -42.76 -43.48 37.09
N GLN A 407 -41.59 -43.04 37.55
CA GLN A 407 -40.89 -43.65 38.69
C GLN A 407 -41.69 -43.57 40.01
N LEU A 408 -42.64 -42.64 40.11
CA LEU A 408 -43.51 -42.48 41.28
C LEU A 408 -44.80 -43.31 41.20
N ALA A 409 -45.04 -44.01 40.08
CA ALA A 409 -46.28 -44.78 39.87
C ALA A 409 -46.55 -45.78 41.01
N LEU A 410 -45.50 -46.42 41.52
CA LEU A 410 -45.63 -47.39 42.61
C LEU A 410 -46.07 -46.72 43.93
N SER A 411 -45.57 -45.51 44.20
CA SER A 411 -45.94 -44.73 45.39
C SER A 411 -47.36 -44.16 45.29
N HIS A 412 -47.73 -43.56 44.16
CA HIS A 412 -49.07 -43.00 43.95
C HIS A 412 -50.15 -44.09 43.96
N TYR A 413 -49.86 -45.29 43.43
CA TYR A 413 -50.79 -46.41 43.48
C TYR A 413 -51.11 -46.83 44.92
N ALA A 414 -50.09 -46.89 45.79
CA ALA A 414 -50.27 -47.22 47.19
C ALA A 414 -51.15 -46.19 47.92
N GLU A 415 -50.93 -44.90 47.67
CA GLU A 415 -51.74 -43.80 48.21
C GLU A 415 -53.20 -43.87 47.74
N GLN A 416 -53.39 -44.09 46.43
CA GLN A 416 -54.74 -44.13 45.83
C GLN A 416 -55.55 -45.33 46.35
N ILE A 417 -54.93 -46.49 46.56
CA ILE A 417 -55.59 -47.65 47.20
C ILE A 417 -55.97 -47.35 48.64
N SER A 418 -55.09 -46.69 49.40
CA SER A 418 -55.38 -46.33 50.79
C SER A 418 -56.60 -45.40 50.85
N ARG A 419 -56.62 -44.38 50.00
CA ARG A 419 -57.74 -43.44 49.88
C ARG A 419 -59.03 -44.12 49.43
N TYR A 420 -58.96 -45.06 48.49
CA TYR A 420 -60.12 -45.85 48.07
C TYR A 420 -60.68 -46.67 49.23
N LYS A 421 -59.83 -47.34 50.02
CA LYS A 421 -60.26 -48.11 51.20
C LYS A 421 -60.95 -47.21 52.24
N GLU A 422 -60.40 -46.02 52.50
CA GLU A 422 -61.01 -45.05 53.42
C GLU A 422 -62.39 -44.59 52.93
N LEU A 423 -62.52 -44.22 51.65
CA LEU A 423 -63.81 -43.86 51.06
C LEU A 423 -64.83 -45.01 51.11
N SER A 424 -64.38 -46.24 50.84
CA SER A 424 -65.24 -47.42 50.88
C SER A 424 -65.75 -47.70 52.30
N LEU A 425 -64.93 -47.51 53.33
CA LEU A 425 -65.35 -47.64 54.73
C LEU A 425 -66.41 -46.59 55.08
N ARG A 426 -66.16 -45.32 54.71
CA ARG A 426 -67.09 -44.21 54.98
C ARG A 426 -68.42 -44.37 54.25
N LEU A 427 -68.42 -44.95 53.05
CA LEU A 427 -69.64 -45.27 52.31
C LEU A 427 -70.48 -46.31 53.06
N ASN A 428 -69.85 -47.36 53.57
CA ASN A 428 -70.55 -48.41 54.34
C ASN A 428 -71.13 -47.85 55.66
N GLU A 429 -70.42 -46.94 56.32
CA GLU A 429 -70.93 -46.25 57.52
C GLU A 429 -72.19 -45.42 57.19
N LEU A 430 -72.17 -44.62 56.12
CA LEU A 430 -73.31 -43.83 55.67
C LEU A 430 -74.51 -44.72 55.25
N GLU A 431 -74.27 -45.87 54.63
CA GLU A 431 -75.34 -46.85 54.36
C GLU A 431 -75.94 -47.41 55.65
N GLY A 432 -75.12 -47.68 56.67
CA GLY A 432 -75.56 -48.07 57.99
C GLY A 432 -76.43 -47.00 58.66
N GLU A 433 -76.00 -45.73 58.63
CA GLU A 433 -76.78 -44.59 59.14
C GLU A 433 -78.12 -44.45 58.41
N LYS A 434 -78.13 -44.56 57.08
CA LYS A 434 -79.35 -44.55 56.28
C LYS A 434 -80.32 -45.66 56.71
N GLN A 435 -79.83 -46.90 56.88
CA GLN A 435 -80.67 -48.00 57.33
C GLN A 435 -81.22 -47.77 58.75
N ALA A 436 -80.44 -47.17 59.64
CA ALA A 436 -80.92 -46.81 60.98
C ALA A 436 -82.05 -45.79 60.94
N ILE A 437 -81.96 -44.77 60.06
CA ILE A 437 -83.03 -43.78 59.85
C ILE A 437 -84.29 -44.44 59.29
N ILE A 438 -84.17 -45.38 58.34
CA ILE A 438 -85.33 -46.11 57.80
C ILE A 438 -86.02 -46.92 58.90
N LYS A 439 -85.27 -47.65 59.73
CA LYS A 439 -85.84 -48.39 60.87
C LYS A 439 -86.54 -47.46 61.87
N PHE A 440 -85.96 -46.28 62.13
CA PHE A 440 -86.59 -45.28 62.99
C PHE A 440 -87.91 -44.75 62.39
N MET A 441 -87.97 -44.54 61.07
CA MET A 441 -89.23 -44.18 60.40
C MET A 441 -90.28 -45.28 60.52
N GLU A 442 -89.92 -46.55 60.30
CA GLU A 442 -90.83 -47.69 60.46
C GLU A 442 -91.35 -47.81 61.91
N GLU A 443 -90.50 -47.54 62.91
CA GLU A 443 -90.86 -47.54 64.32
C GLU A 443 -91.85 -46.40 64.65
N ILE A 444 -91.64 -45.21 64.07
CA ILE A 444 -92.57 -44.07 64.17
C ILE A 444 -93.92 -44.40 63.51
N GLU A 445 -93.93 -44.97 62.30
CA GLU A 445 -95.14 -45.34 61.58
C GLU A 445 -95.96 -46.39 62.34
N SER A 446 -95.30 -47.43 62.86
CA SER A 446 -95.97 -48.47 63.64
C SER A 446 -96.50 -47.94 64.98
N LYS A 447 -95.83 -46.95 65.61
CA LYS A 447 -96.36 -46.24 66.79
C LYS A 447 -97.56 -45.36 66.44
N LYS A 448 -97.53 -44.66 65.30
CA LYS A 448 -98.65 -43.87 64.78
C LYS A 448 -99.88 -44.75 64.50
N LEU A 449 -99.69 -45.91 63.87
CA LEU A 449 -100.75 -46.88 63.57
C LEU A 449 -101.36 -47.45 64.85
N ARG A 450 -100.54 -47.79 65.85
CA ARG A 450 -101.02 -48.27 67.16
C ARG A 450 -101.90 -47.25 67.88
N VAL A 451 -101.44 -46.00 67.98
CA VAL A 451 -102.21 -44.93 68.63
C VAL A 451 -103.52 -44.68 67.89
N PHE A 452 -103.49 -44.68 66.56
CA PHE A 452 -104.71 -44.53 65.75
C PHE A 452 -105.71 -45.65 66.01
N MET A 453 -105.27 -46.91 65.97
CA MET A 453 -106.13 -48.08 66.22
C MET A 453 -106.71 -48.06 67.64
N GLU A 454 -105.91 -47.74 68.66
CA GLU A 454 -106.40 -47.60 70.04
C GLU A 454 -107.47 -46.50 70.16
N THR A 455 -107.27 -45.35 69.49
CA THR A 455 -108.27 -44.27 69.49
C THR A 455 -109.52 -44.65 68.68
N PHE A 456 -109.36 -45.34 67.55
CA PHE A 456 -110.45 -45.80 66.70
C PHE A 456 -111.34 -46.81 67.43
N GLU A 457 -110.75 -47.80 68.10
CA GLU A 457 -111.48 -48.78 68.91
C GLU A 457 -112.24 -48.11 70.07
N LYS A 458 -111.61 -47.16 70.77
CA LYS A 458 -112.27 -46.39 71.84
C LYS A 458 -113.47 -45.59 71.31
N ILE A 459 -113.33 -44.96 70.14
CA ILE A 459 -114.44 -44.23 69.50
C ILE A 459 -115.53 -45.20 69.07
N ASN A 460 -115.20 -46.33 68.45
CA ASN A 460 -116.15 -47.34 67.99
C ASN A 460 -116.97 -47.93 69.17
N GLN A 461 -116.31 -48.25 70.29
CA GLN A 461 -116.97 -48.72 71.51
C GLN A 461 -117.91 -47.66 72.10
N ASN A 462 -117.47 -46.41 72.15
CA ASN A 462 -118.32 -45.31 72.63
C ASN A 462 -119.50 -45.06 71.69
N LEU A 463 -119.30 -45.11 70.37
CA LEU A 463 -120.34 -44.96 69.37
C LEU A 463 -121.41 -46.06 69.52
N GLN A 464 -121.02 -47.34 69.63
CA GLN A 464 -121.93 -48.44 69.93
C GLN A 464 -122.75 -48.16 71.19
N LYS A 465 -122.09 -47.74 72.27
CA LYS A 465 -122.72 -47.51 73.58
C LYS A 465 -123.72 -46.35 73.56
N TYR A 466 -123.38 -45.24 72.91
CA TYR A 466 -124.27 -44.07 72.82
C TYR A 466 -125.41 -44.30 71.84
N PHE A 467 -125.15 -44.95 70.69
CA PHE A 467 -126.18 -45.23 69.69
C PHE A 467 -127.22 -46.23 70.19
N PHE A 468 -126.80 -47.25 70.95
CA PHE A 468 -127.70 -48.19 71.61
C PHE A 468 -128.65 -47.49 72.61
N LYS A 469 -128.12 -46.55 73.42
CA LYS A 469 -128.92 -45.76 74.36
C LYS A 469 -129.91 -44.81 73.66
N LEU A 470 -129.53 -44.20 72.54
CA LEU A 470 -130.35 -43.25 71.81
C LEU A 470 -131.49 -43.89 71.01
N THR A 471 -131.29 -45.13 70.52
CA THR A 471 -132.23 -45.79 69.60
C THR A 471 -133.05 -46.92 70.22
N GLY A 472 -132.88 -47.19 71.53
CA GLY A 472 -133.65 -48.22 72.24
C GLY A 472 -133.38 -49.65 71.76
N GLY A 473 -132.20 -49.92 71.21
CA GLY A 473 -131.80 -51.26 70.75
C GLY A 473 -131.04 -51.35 69.42
N GLY A 474 -130.79 -50.22 68.72
CA GLY A 474 -129.99 -50.21 67.48
C GLY A 474 -128.48 -50.39 67.72
N LYS A 475 -127.75 -50.83 66.68
CA LYS A 475 -126.28 -51.01 66.71
C LYS A 475 -125.62 -50.06 65.71
N ALA A 476 -124.50 -49.44 66.09
CA ALA A 476 -123.66 -48.63 65.22
C ALA A 476 -122.20 -49.06 65.34
N THR A 477 -121.53 -49.37 64.24
CA THR A 477 -120.13 -49.82 64.19
C THR A 477 -119.37 -49.03 63.14
N LEU A 478 -118.20 -48.53 63.50
CA LEU A 478 -117.23 -47.97 62.54
C LEU A 478 -116.43 -49.12 61.92
N SER A 479 -116.29 -49.09 60.60
CA SER A 479 -115.45 -50.00 59.81
C SER A 479 -114.40 -49.18 59.05
N LEU A 480 -113.16 -49.65 59.03
CA LEU A 480 -112.11 -49.04 58.20
C LEU A 480 -112.25 -49.56 56.77
N GLU A 481 -112.19 -48.68 55.77
CA GLU A 481 -112.20 -49.09 54.35
C GLU A 481 -111.00 -49.98 54.02
N ASN A 482 -109.84 -49.68 54.61
CA ASN A 482 -108.61 -50.45 54.46
C ASN A 482 -108.00 -50.82 55.82
N PRO A 483 -108.12 -52.09 56.25
CA PRO A 483 -107.55 -52.57 57.50
C PRO A 483 -106.01 -52.56 57.55
N GLU A 484 -105.33 -52.69 56.40
CA GLU A 484 -103.86 -52.79 56.36
C GLU A 484 -103.15 -51.42 56.39
N ASN A 485 -103.81 -50.35 55.92
CA ASN A 485 -103.27 -49.00 55.99
C ASN A 485 -104.36 -47.97 56.37
N PRO A 486 -104.61 -47.77 57.68
CA PRO A 486 -105.72 -46.95 58.16
C PRO A 486 -105.65 -45.47 57.78
N PHE A 487 -104.47 -44.97 57.35
CA PHE A 487 -104.28 -43.57 56.96
C PHE A 487 -104.46 -43.32 55.46
N ALA A 488 -104.54 -44.38 54.64
CA ALA A 488 -104.70 -44.27 53.20
C ALA A 488 -106.17 -44.39 52.74
N GLY A 489 -107.10 -44.75 53.64
CA GLY A 489 -108.53 -44.90 53.37
C GLY A 489 -109.42 -44.12 54.34
N GLY A 490 -110.72 -44.13 54.08
CA GLY A 490 -111.74 -43.52 54.91
C GLY A 490 -112.23 -44.40 56.07
N VAL A 491 -113.15 -43.85 56.85
CA VAL A 491 -113.88 -44.56 57.90
C VAL A 491 -115.36 -44.58 57.52
N ASP A 492 -115.91 -45.79 57.37
CA ASP A 492 -117.33 -46.00 57.10
C ASP A 492 -118.09 -46.23 58.40
N MET A 493 -119.26 -45.63 58.55
CA MET A 493 -120.12 -45.82 59.70
C MET A 493 -121.32 -46.70 59.36
N ILE A 494 -121.32 -47.94 59.85
CA ILE A 494 -122.41 -48.88 59.66
C ILE A 494 -123.41 -48.73 60.81
N VAL A 495 -124.64 -48.33 60.49
CA VAL A 495 -125.72 -48.10 61.46
C VAL A 495 -126.91 -49.00 61.16
N GLN A 496 -127.43 -49.67 62.19
CA GLN A 496 -128.59 -50.55 62.12
C GLN A 496 -129.62 -50.14 63.17
N PHE A 497 -130.78 -49.71 62.71
CA PHE A 497 -131.93 -49.36 63.56
C PHE A 497 -132.83 -50.59 63.83
N PRO A 498 -133.59 -50.63 64.94
CA PRO A 498 -134.46 -51.76 65.26
C PRO A 498 -135.47 -52.03 64.11
N MET A 499 -135.59 -53.29 63.69
CA MET A 499 -136.45 -53.77 62.59
C MET A 499 -136.13 -53.24 61.17
N LYS A 500 -134.94 -52.66 60.92
CA LYS A 500 -134.46 -52.30 59.57
C LYS A 500 -133.07 -52.87 59.24
N PRO A 501 -132.76 -53.12 57.96
CA PRO A 501 -131.42 -53.57 57.54
C PRO A 501 -130.35 -52.50 57.79
N ALA A 502 -129.08 -52.94 57.86
CA ALA A 502 -127.95 -52.06 58.13
C ALA A 502 -127.66 -51.09 56.95
N ILE A 503 -127.24 -49.87 57.28
CA ILE A 503 -126.93 -48.78 56.33
C ILE A 503 -125.48 -48.35 56.57
N VAL A 504 -124.72 -48.17 55.49
CA VAL A 504 -123.35 -47.59 55.54
C VAL A 504 -123.45 -46.09 55.26
N VAL A 505 -122.79 -45.27 56.08
CA VAL A 505 -122.77 -43.80 56.02
C VAL A 505 -121.35 -43.29 55.91
#